data_AF-A0A6B3CAS7-F1
#
_entry.id   AF-A0A6B3CAS7-F1
#
_cell.length_a   1.000
_cell.length_b   1.000
_cell.length_c   1.000
_cell.angle_alpha   90.00
_cell.angle_beta   90.00
_cell.angle_gamma   90.00
#
_symmetry.space_group_name_H-M   'P 1'
#
loop_
_entity.id
_entity.type
_entity.pdbx_description
1 polymer ?
#
loop_
_entity_poly.entity_id
_entity_poly.type
_entity_poly.pdbx_seq_one_letter_code
_entity_poly.pdbx_strand_id
1 'polypeptide(L)'
;MRLGINLGYWGAGMDADNLAVAQEADRLGYDVCWAAEAYGSDAPTVLAWVAAQTERIDVGSAMLQIPARQPAMTAMKAATRDSLTGHRFRL
;
A
#
# COMPACT_ATOMS: atom_id res chain seq x y z
N MET A 1 21.65 2.68 2.17
CA MET A 1 20.55 3.43 2.83
C MET A 1 19.28 3.13 2.06
N ARG A 2 18.15 2.88 2.74
CA ARG A 2 16.85 2.53 2.12
C ARG A 2 15.86 3.68 2.29
N LEU A 3 15.10 4.01 1.25
CA LEU A 3 14.16 5.14 1.26
C LEU A 3 12.73 4.64 1.06
N GLY A 4 11.80 5.14 1.87
CA GLY A 4 10.37 4.85 1.73
C GLY A 4 9.55 6.14 1.71
N ILE A 5 8.36 6.06 1.13
CA ILE A 5 7.41 7.17 1.05
C ILE A 5 6.10 6.82 1.73
N ASN A 6 5.44 7.83 2.30
CA ASN A 6 4.10 7.69 2.86
C ASN A 6 3.13 8.43 1.94
N LEU A 7 2.12 7.70 1.43
CA LEU A 7 1.10 8.20 0.51
C LEU A 7 -0.10 8.81 1.26
N GLY A 8 0.01 8.98 2.58
CA GLY A 8 -1.03 9.55 3.41
C GLY A 8 -2.32 8.74 3.41
N TYR A 9 -3.42 9.46 3.64
CA TYR A 9 -4.77 8.93 3.69
C TYR A 9 -5.48 9.15 2.35
N TRP A 10 -6.10 8.08 1.84
CA TRP A 10 -6.75 8.06 0.53
C TRP A 10 -8.25 8.34 0.65
N GLY A 11 -8.86 8.88 -0.40
CA GLY A 11 -10.27 9.29 -0.40
C GLY A 11 -10.51 10.69 0.16
N ALA A 12 -9.45 11.46 0.45
CA ALA A 12 -9.51 12.86 0.90
C ALA A 12 -9.25 13.88 -0.22
N GLY A 13 -9.10 13.42 -1.48
CA GLY A 13 -8.99 14.29 -2.66
C GLY A 13 -7.56 14.48 -3.23
N MET A 14 -6.56 13.75 -2.73
CA MET A 14 -5.16 13.80 -3.23
C MET A 14 -4.72 12.48 -3.91
N ASP A 15 -5.68 11.62 -4.24
CA ASP A 15 -5.42 10.22 -4.64
C ASP A 15 -4.63 10.11 -5.95
N ALA A 16 -4.91 11.01 -6.92
CA ALA A 16 -4.20 11.03 -8.19
C ALA A 16 -2.73 11.46 -8.03
N ASP A 17 -2.47 12.48 -7.20
CA ASP A 17 -1.11 12.94 -6.90
C ASP A 17 -0.32 11.86 -6.17
N ASN A 18 -0.96 11.14 -5.24
CA ASN A 18 -0.34 10.04 -4.52
C ASN A 18 0.09 8.89 -5.44
N LEU A 19 -0.72 8.55 -6.46
CA LEU A 19 -0.30 7.55 -7.45
C LEU A 19 0.94 8.02 -8.22
N ALA A 20 0.95 9.26 -8.70
CA ALA A 20 2.07 9.80 -9.45
C ALA A 20 3.36 9.78 -8.63
N VAL A 21 3.27 10.10 -7.34
CA VAL A 21 4.39 9.98 -6.39
C VAL A 21 4.85 8.54 -6.23
N ALA A 22 3.93 7.57 -6.12
CA ALA A 22 4.28 6.15 -6.02
C ALA A 22 5.01 5.62 -7.27
N GLN A 23 4.55 6.01 -8.47
CA GLN A 23 5.17 5.65 -9.74
C GLN A 23 6.56 6.28 -9.89
N GLU A 24 6.72 7.53 -9.48
CA GLU A 24 8.02 8.20 -9.55
C GLU A 24 9.00 7.59 -8.53
N ALA A 25 8.53 7.25 -7.33
CA ALA A 25 9.36 6.55 -6.34
C ALA A 25 9.80 5.15 -6.84
N ASP A 26 8.91 4.42 -7.51
CA ASP A 26 9.25 3.15 -8.18
C ASP A 26 10.30 3.33 -9.29
N ARG A 27 10.20 4.41 -10.06
CA ARG A 27 11.18 4.78 -11.09
C ARG A 27 12.54 5.15 -10.49
N LEU A 28 12.54 5.85 -9.35
CA LEU A 28 13.74 6.29 -8.65
C LEU A 28 14.38 5.21 -7.78
N GLY A 29 13.76 4.03 -7.65
CA GLY A 29 14.31 2.90 -6.89
C GLY A 29 14.12 3.02 -5.38
N TYR A 30 13.03 3.65 -4.94
CA TYR A 30 12.61 3.60 -3.54
C TYR A 30 12.23 2.17 -3.16
N ASP A 31 12.37 1.88 -1.87
CA ASP A 31 12.18 0.53 -1.36
C ASP A 31 10.70 0.20 -1.13
N VAL A 32 9.92 1.16 -0.64
CA VAL A 32 8.54 0.91 -0.21
C VAL A 32 7.68 2.17 -0.23
N CYS A 33 6.42 2.03 -0.63
CA CYS A 33 5.38 3.02 -0.41
C CYS A 33 4.34 2.53 0.60
N TRP A 34 4.00 3.40 1.55
CA TRP A 34 3.07 3.11 2.63
C TRP A 34 1.75 3.84 2.44
N ALA A 35 0.62 3.15 2.56
CA ALA A 35 -0.70 3.76 2.65
C ALA A 35 -1.22 3.70 4.09
N ALA A 36 -1.77 4.81 4.58
CA ALA A 36 -2.39 4.86 5.89
C ALA A 36 -3.85 4.39 5.83
N GLU A 37 -4.30 3.64 6.83
CA GLU A 37 -5.72 3.32 7.02
C GLU A 37 -6.31 4.04 8.22
N ALA A 38 -7.42 4.72 7.97
CA ALA A 38 -8.30 5.34 8.96
C ALA A 38 -9.77 5.06 8.56
N TYR A 39 -10.73 5.80 9.12
CA TYR A 39 -12.15 5.61 8.82
C TYR A 39 -12.55 6.18 7.46
N GLY A 40 -12.84 5.30 6.49
CA GLY A 40 -13.25 5.65 5.13
C GLY A 40 -12.68 4.67 4.10
N SER A 41 -11.53 4.99 3.50
CA SER A 41 -10.82 4.08 2.58
C SER A 41 -10.14 2.92 3.32
N ASP A 42 -10.14 1.72 2.75
CA ASP A 42 -9.36 0.59 3.26
C ASP A 42 -7.98 0.50 2.56
N ALA A 43 -6.91 0.38 3.35
CA ALA A 43 -5.54 0.28 2.82
C ALA A 43 -5.33 -0.94 1.92
N PRO A 44 -5.94 -2.12 2.18
CA PRO A 44 -5.83 -3.24 1.27
C PRO A 44 -6.21 -2.82 -0.15
N THR A 45 -7.41 -2.30 -0.40
CA THR A 45 -7.87 -1.94 -1.75
C THR A 45 -6.92 -0.94 -2.41
N VAL A 46 -6.53 0.12 -1.68
CA VAL A 46 -5.57 1.13 -2.16
C VAL A 46 -4.25 0.50 -2.58
N LEU A 47 -3.65 -0.33 -1.72
CA LEU A 47 -2.34 -0.93 -1.98
C LEU A 47 -2.38 -1.93 -3.13
N ALA A 48 -3.49 -2.64 -3.33
CA ALA A 48 -3.65 -3.51 -4.50
C ALA A 48 -3.70 -2.69 -5.79
N TRP A 49 -4.39 -1.55 -5.78
CA TRP A 49 -4.45 -0.64 -6.92
C TRP A 49 -3.07 -0.04 -7.21
N VAL A 50 -2.37 0.50 -6.22
CA VAL A 50 -1.01 1.06 -6.39
C VAL A 50 -0.01 -0.01 -6.88
N ALA A 51 -0.05 -1.22 -6.31
CA ALA A 51 0.86 -2.29 -6.70
C ALA A 51 0.68 -2.76 -8.14
N ALA A 52 -0.54 -2.71 -8.67
CA ALA A 52 -0.83 -3.06 -10.06
C ALA A 52 -0.27 -2.04 -11.07
N GLN A 53 0.17 -0.87 -10.60
CA GLN A 53 0.66 0.25 -11.41
C GLN A 53 2.13 0.58 -11.14
N THR A 54 2.82 -0.30 -10.40
CA THR A 54 4.24 -0.22 -10.06
C THR A 54 4.90 -1.57 -10.27
N GLU A 55 6.19 -1.57 -10.60
CA GLU A 55 6.92 -2.76 -11.01
C GLU A 55 7.86 -3.32 -9.93
N ARG A 56 8.51 -2.44 -9.15
CA ARG A 56 9.63 -2.84 -8.28
C ARG A 56 9.43 -2.45 -6.81
N ILE A 57 8.88 -1.28 -6.54
CA ILE A 57 8.69 -0.76 -5.18
C ILE A 57 7.79 -1.68 -4.36
N ASP A 58 8.12 -1.91 -3.09
CA ASP A 58 7.20 -2.61 -2.20
C ASP A 58 5.98 -1.75 -1.87
N VAL A 59 4.85 -2.37 -1.57
CA VAL A 59 3.66 -1.67 -1.08
C VAL A 59 3.32 -2.17 0.32
N GLY A 60 2.95 -1.27 1.22
CA GLY A 60 2.57 -1.70 2.56
C GLY A 60 1.60 -0.82 3.32
N SER A 61 1.05 -1.37 4.39
CA SER A 61 0.15 -0.66 5.30
C SER A 61 0.91 0.00 6.45
N ALA A 62 0.58 1.25 6.78
CA ALA A 62 1.13 1.96 7.94
C ALA A 62 0.09 2.92 8.55
N MET A 63 -0.93 2.47 9.27
CA MET A 63 -1.20 1.14 9.84
C MET A 63 -2.39 0.44 9.14
N LEU A 64 -2.50 -0.88 9.26
CA LEU A 64 -3.73 -1.61 8.94
C LEU A 64 -4.65 -1.64 10.19
N GLN A 65 -5.88 -1.15 10.08
CA GLN A 65 -6.83 -1.17 11.20
C GLN A 65 -7.25 -2.60 11.56
N ILE A 66 -6.66 -3.18 12.60
CA ILE A 66 -7.01 -4.53 13.07
C ILE A 66 -8.45 -4.59 13.62
N PRO A 67 -8.96 -3.63 14.42
CA PRO A 67 -10.32 -3.73 14.97
C PRO A 67 -11.44 -3.77 13.92
N ALA A 68 -11.18 -3.30 12.70
CA ALA A 68 -12.14 -3.33 11.59
C ALA A 68 -12.34 -4.75 11.00
N ARG A 69 -11.56 -5.75 11.43
CA ARG A 69 -11.52 -7.08 10.80
C ARG A 69 -11.03 -8.18 11.75
N GLN A 70 -11.50 -9.40 11.53
CA GLN A 70 -10.98 -10.56 12.27
C GLN A 70 -9.53 -10.86 11.88
N PRO A 71 -8.69 -11.39 12.79
CA PRO A 71 -7.30 -11.73 12.49
C PRO A 71 -7.12 -12.65 11.28
N ALA A 72 -8.01 -13.64 11.09
CA ALA A 72 -7.99 -14.53 9.94
C ALA A 72 -8.21 -13.77 8.61
N MET A 73 -9.11 -12.77 8.60
CA MET A 73 -9.33 -11.93 7.42
C MET A 73 -8.10 -11.08 7.10
N THR A 74 -7.43 -10.53 8.10
CA THR A 74 -6.16 -9.81 7.92
C THR A 74 -5.11 -10.71 7.28
N ALA A 75 -4.93 -11.93 7.79
CA ALA A 75 -3.98 -12.89 7.25
C ALA A 75 -4.31 -13.25 5.78
N MET A 76 -5.57 -13.51 5.45
CA MET A 76 -6.00 -13.80 4.08
C MET A 76 -5.73 -12.62 3.12
N LYS A 77 -6.04 -11.39 3.55
CA LYS A 77 -5.81 -10.17 2.76
C LYS A 77 -4.31 -9.94 2.50
N ALA A 78 -3.48 -10.17 3.51
CA ALA A 78 -2.02 -10.06 3.40
C ALA A 78 -1.45 -11.12 2.46
N ALA A 79 -1.79 -12.41 2.67
CA ALA A 79 -1.31 -13.51 1.85
C ALA A 79 -1.70 -13.37 0.38
N THR A 80 -2.95 -12.94 0.11
CA THR A 80 -3.41 -12.70 -1.27
C THR A 80 -2.61 -11.60 -1.94
N ARG A 81 -2.35 -10.49 -1.24
CA ARG A 81 -1.57 -9.37 -1.80
C ARG A 81 -0.12 -9.71 -1.98
N ASP A 82 0.48 -10.39 -1.02
CA ASP A 82 1.87 -10.85 -1.15
C ASP A 82 2.04 -11.68 -2.43
N SER A 83 1.12 -12.62 -2.69
CA SER A 83 1.11 -13.39 -3.94
C SER A 83 0.90 -12.52 -5.19
N LEU A 84 -0.13 -11.66 -5.21
CA LEU A 84 -0.46 -10.84 -6.39
C LEU A 84 0.61 -9.81 -6.74
N THR A 85 1.38 -9.35 -5.75
CA THR A 85 2.40 -8.34 -5.95
C THR A 85 3.79 -8.92 -6.23
N GLY A 86 3.94 -10.25 -6.26
CA GLY A 86 5.23 -10.90 -6.44
C GLY A 86 6.11 -10.79 -5.20
N HIS A 87 5.53 -10.97 -4.01
CA HIS A 87 6.16 -10.85 -2.69
C HIS A 87 6.64 -9.44 -2.32
N ARG A 88 5.98 -8.42 -2.87
CA ARG A 88 6.24 -6.99 -2.62
C ARG A 88 5.32 -6.40 -1.53
N PHE A 89 4.48 -7.20 -0.88
CA PHE A 89 3.55 -6.69 0.12
C PHE A 89 4.17 -6.65 1.52
N ARG A 90 3.99 -5.55 2.24
CA ARG A 90 4.45 -5.34 3.62
C ARG A 90 3.27 -5.03 4.53
N LEU A 91 3.02 -5.89 5.51
CA LEU A 91 1.92 -5.73 6.47
C LEU A 91 2.32 -4.80 7.63
#